data_AF-A0AA37L995-F1
#
_entry.id   AF-A0AA37L995-F1
#
_cell.length_a   1.000
_cell.length_b   1.000
_cell.length_c   1.000
_cell.angle_alpha   90.00
_cell.angle_beta   90.00
_cell.angle_gamma   90.00
#
_symmetry.space_group_name_H-M   'P 1'
#
loop_
_entity.id
_entity.type
_entity.pdbx_description
1 polymer ?
#
loop_
_entity_poly.entity_id
_entity_poly.type
_entity_poly.pdbx_seq_one_letter_code
_entity_poly.pdbx_strand_id
1 'polypeptide(L)'
;MSNGETVSLLTFLGLHVEQTKKPYKPTLASELRRRLLLKVFCIDKVVAAITGRPPALSRRYVLTPLPLDISDEVLAGDEKTTAKATSSLDAQGWNPDGALYSVTMWRARYRFMQIRDEIFEVALGAESSISGDAVRALKVKELKAAAELPIIMQFDESDIRNPKISGQILYIRLLMLLEHLQNLFFIERLLNRRELLAVSYELTSATLLFWTNMDGLGFHEDFQWLVMAYAAPGGGILCLELLQPAVTTNNTGVAVTDSKGNPITRSSIVQVLSLLVGFLKWVGPQEVNGNICLGCRNIVQRVLDEALNMGPRSNPAVDGTEWDFPAQLDFNFDLLDTFEWMRPEFSWSEMPSQD
;
A
#
# COMPACT_ATOMS: atom_id res chain seq x y z
N MET A 1 21.66 1.22 6.64
CA MET A 1 21.29 -0.20 6.85
C MET A 1 20.16 -0.50 5.90
N SER A 2 20.32 -1.49 5.03
CA SER A 2 19.28 -1.91 4.09
C SER A 2 18.12 -2.62 4.82
N ASN A 3 16.97 -2.78 4.15
CA ASN A 3 15.82 -3.52 4.73
C ASN A 3 16.23 -4.95 5.14
N GLY A 4 16.97 -5.66 4.27
CA GLY A 4 17.42 -7.03 4.53
C GLY A 4 18.37 -7.16 5.73
N GLU A 5 19.32 -6.24 5.89
CA GLU A 5 20.19 -6.18 7.08
C GLU A 5 19.37 -5.96 8.36
N THR A 6 18.37 -5.07 8.29
CA THR A 6 17.51 -4.73 9.43
C THR A 6 16.70 -5.92 9.89
N VAL A 7 16.06 -6.64 8.95
CA VAL A 7 15.31 -7.87 9.25
C VAL A 7 16.24 -8.94 9.83
N SER A 8 17.41 -9.14 9.23
CA SER A 8 18.38 -10.15 9.69
C SER A 8 18.87 -9.88 11.12
N LEU A 9 19.21 -8.64 11.44
CA LEU A 9 19.62 -8.24 12.79
C LEU A 9 18.47 -8.42 13.79
N LEU A 10 17.25 -8.04 13.40
CA LEU A 10 16.07 -8.18 14.24
C LEU A 10 15.81 -9.66 14.60
N THR A 11 15.93 -10.56 13.62
CA THR A 11 15.75 -11.98 13.84
C THR A 11 16.89 -12.58 14.67
N PHE A 12 18.13 -12.16 14.41
CA PHE A 12 19.31 -12.58 15.18
C PHE A 12 19.19 -12.21 16.67
N LEU A 13 18.69 -11.01 16.97
CA LEU A 13 18.42 -10.55 18.33
C LEU A 13 17.20 -11.23 18.99
N GLY A 14 16.47 -12.09 18.28
CA GLY A 14 15.32 -12.81 18.81
C GLY A 14 14.07 -11.94 19.04
N LEU A 15 14.02 -10.72 18.50
CA LEU A 15 12.92 -9.78 18.79
C LEU A 15 11.56 -10.23 18.22
N HIS A 16 11.58 -11.14 17.24
CA HIS A 16 10.39 -11.74 16.61
C HIS A 16 9.75 -12.86 17.45
N VAL A 17 10.47 -13.40 18.45
CA VAL A 17 10.02 -14.53 19.30
C VAL A 17 10.14 -14.20 20.80
N GLU A 18 10.03 -12.93 21.17
CA GLU A 18 10.12 -12.48 22.56
C GLU A 18 8.97 -13.05 23.39
N GLN A 19 9.31 -13.93 24.33
CA GLN A 19 8.34 -14.56 25.22
C GLN A 19 7.92 -13.62 26.34
N THR A 20 6.62 -13.60 26.63
CA THR A 20 6.06 -12.81 27.72
C THR A 20 5.92 -13.64 28.99
N LYS A 21 6.72 -13.33 30.02
CA LYS A 21 6.52 -13.89 31.37
C LYS A 21 5.21 -13.36 31.96
N LYS A 22 4.39 -14.24 32.52
CA LYS A 22 3.14 -13.87 33.22
C LYS A 22 3.39 -13.76 34.73
N PRO A 23 2.86 -12.73 35.42
CA PRO A 23 2.16 -11.57 34.87
C PRO A 23 3.12 -10.64 34.10
N TYR A 24 2.66 -10.11 32.97
CA TYR A 24 3.48 -9.20 32.17
C TYR A 24 3.61 -7.86 32.88
N LYS A 25 4.86 -7.38 33.01
CA LYS A 25 5.17 -6.04 33.49
C LYS A 25 5.89 -5.28 32.38
N PRO A 26 5.22 -4.33 31.71
CA PRO A 26 5.87 -3.54 30.66
C PRO A 26 6.94 -2.65 31.26
N THR A 27 8.06 -2.57 30.54
CA THR A 27 9.15 -1.62 30.77
C THR A 27 9.34 -0.84 29.48
N LEU A 28 9.99 0.33 29.55
CA LEU A 28 10.38 1.06 28.35
C LEU A 28 11.14 0.16 27.36
N ALA A 29 12.11 -0.61 27.85
CA ALA A 29 12.92 -1.48 27.00
C ALA A 29 12.10 -2.61 26.33
N SER A 30 11.20 -3.27 27.07
CA SER A 30 10.38 -4.35 26.50
C SER A 30 9.39 -3.84 25.46
N GLU A 31 8.77 -2.68 25.73
CA GLU A 31 7.83 -2.07 24.78
C GLU A 31 8.55 -1.51 23.55
N LEU A 32 9.74 -0.92 23.69
CA LEU A 32 10.55 -0.46 22.55
C LEU A 32 10.96 -1.63 21.63
N ARG A 33 11.32 -2.79 22.18
CA ARG A 33 11.62 -3.98 21.36
C ARG A 33 10.42 -4.44 20.53
N ARG A 34 9.23 -4.51 21.15
CA ARG A 34 7.98 -4.84 20.46
C ARG A 34 7.64 -3.80 19.39
N ARG A 35 7.78 -2.51 19.69
CA ARG A 35 7.54 -1.42 18.71
C ARG A 35 8.50 -1.48 17.53
N LEU A 36 9.77 -1.78 17.78
CA LEU A 36 10.78 -1.93 16.73
C LEU A 36 10.42 -3.08 15.79
N LEU A 37 10.01 -4.24 16.33
CA LEU A 37 9.49 -5.34 15.54
C LEU A 37 8.33 -4.93 14.64
N LEU A 38 7.31 -4.27 15.20
CA LEU A 38 6.17 -3.81 14.42
C LEU A 38 6.59 -2.90 13.27
N LYS A 39 7.48 -1.94 13.54
CA LYS A 39 7.97 -1.00 12.54
C LYS A 39 8.73 -1.72 11.42
N VAL A 40 9.67 -2.60 11.77
CA VAL A 40 10.45 -3.38 10.79
C VAL A 40 9.53 -4.28 9.98
N PHE A 41 8.57 -4.95 10.61
CA PHE A 41 7.59 -5.78 9.91
C PHE A 41 6.77 -4.95 8.91
N CYS A 42 6.30 -3.76 9.30
CA CYS A 42 5.54 -2.90 8.38
C CYS A 42 6.39 -2.43 7.20
N ILE A 43 7.62 -1.97 7.46
CA ILE A 43 8.54 -1.49 6.41
C ILE A 43 8.88 -2.62 5.44
N ASP A 44 9.12 -3.83 5.93
CA ASP A 44 9.38 -5.00 5.09
C ASP A 44 8.25 -5.25 4.08
N LYS A 45 7.00 -5.05 4.48
CA LYS A 45 5.82 -5.25 3.62
C LYS A 45 5.65 -4.11 2.64
N VAL A 46 5.94 -2.88 3.04
CA VAL A 46 5.97 -1.72 2.12
C VAL A 46 7.06 -1.92 1.06
N VAL A 47 8.26 -2.36 1.45
CA VAL A 47 9.36 -2.61 0.51
C VAL A 47 9.03 -3.77 -0.43
N ALA A 48 8.47 -4.88 0.09
CA ALA A 48 7.96 -5.98 -0.74
C ALA A 48 6.91 -5.46 -1.74
N ALA A 49 5.99 -4.61 -1.28
CA ALA A 49 4.94 -4.00 -2.09
C ALA A 49 5.43 -2.98 -3.14
N ILE A 50 6.66 -2.50 -3.05
CA ILE A 50 7.27 -1.60 -4.05
C ILE A 50 8.16 -2.37 -5.01
N THR A 51 8.89 -3.36 -4.51
CA THR A 51 9.95 -4.07 -5.25
C THR A 51 9.49 -5.36 -5.92
N GLY A 52 8.26 -5.81 -5.61
CA GLY A 52 7.74 -7.09 -6.09
C GLY A 52 8.51 -8.29 -5.53
N ARG A 53 9.29 -8.12 -4.46
CA ARG A 53 10.03 -9.23 -3.83
C ARG A 53 9.19 -9.86 -2.72
N PRO A 54 9.38 -11.16 -2.42
CA PRO A 54 8.76 -11.77 -1.25
C PRO A 54 9.16 -11.03 0.03
N PRO A 55 8.25 -10.84 1.00
CA PRO A 55 8.60 -10.28 2.31
C PRO A 55 9.71 -11.08 2.99
N ALA A 56 10.70 -10.39 3.59
CA ALA A 56 11.80 -11.07 4.25
C ALA A 56 11.42 -11.64 5.63
N LEU A 57 10.36 -11.11 6.26
CA LEU A 57 9.90 -11.55 7.58
C LEU A 57 8.44 -12.04 7.55
N SER A 58 8.19 -13.33 7.29
CA SER A 58 6.82 -13.87 7.36
C SER A 58 6.22 -13.75 8.76
N ARG A 59 4.92 -13.40 8.84
CA ARG A 59 4.17 -13.34 10.10
C ARG A 59 4.15 -14.69 10.83
N ARG A 60 4.33 -15.82 10.11
CA ARG A 60 4.32 -17.18 10.68
C ARG A 60 5.42 -17.40 11.71
N TYR A 61 6.49 -16.62 11.62
CA TYR A 61 7.63 -16.67 12.54
C TYR A 61 7.59 -15.58 13.61
N VAL A 62 6.60 -14.68 13.57
CA VAL A 62 6.46 -13.59 14.54
C VAL A 62 5.53 -14.04 15.67
N LEU A 63 6.13 -14.36 16.82
CA LEU A 63 5.43 -14.81 18.03
C LEU A 63 5.40 -13.76 19.15
N THR A 64 6.19 -12.69 19.01
CA THR A 64 6.20 -11.56 19.95
C THR A 64 4.83 -10.88 20.01
N PRO A 65 4.24 -10.68 21.20
CA PRO A 65 2.96 -9.99 21.32
C PRO A 65 3.05 -8.52 20.92
N LEU A 66 1.90 -7.93 20.56
CA LEU A 66 1.81 -6.51 20.24
C LEU A 66 2.30 -5.64 21.43
N PRO A 67 2.96 -4.50 21.17
CA PRO A 67 3.28 -3.53 22.21
C PRO A 67 1.99 -2.93 22.77
N LEU A 68 1.96 -2.58 24.05
CA LEU A 68 0.82 -1.92 24.67
C LEU A 68 0.69 -0.48 24.17
N ASP A 69 -0.54 -0.01 24.06
CA ASP A 69 -0.87 1.34 23.62
C ASP A 69 -0.72 2.35 24.76
N ILE A 70 0.53 2.59 25.15
CA ILE A 70 0.92 3.46 26.26
C ILE A 70 1.85 4.54 25.70
N SER A 71 1.76 5.77 26.19
CA SER A 71 2.65 6.85 25.74
C SER A 71 4.12 6.62 26.14
N ASP A 72 5.05 7.25 25.41
CA ASP A 72 6.48 7.13 25.71
C ASP A 72 6.83 7.75 27.06
N GLU A 73 6.15 8.85 27.44
CA GLU A 73 6.31 9.54 28.71
C GLU A 73 5.88 8.66 29.88
N VAL A 74 4.79 7.92 29.74
CA VAL A 74 4.31 6.99 30.78
C VAL A 74 5.30 5.84 30.96
N LEU A 75 5.80 5.26 29.86
CA LEU A 75 6.78 4.16 29.92
C LEU A 75 8.14 4.59 30.47
N ALA A 76 8.54 5.85 30.23
CA ALA A 76 9.76 6.44 30.76
C ALA A 76 9.60 6.95 32.21
N GLY A 77 8.37 6.99 32.73
CA GLY A 77 8.05 7.40 34.09
C GLY A 77 8.30 6.30 35.14
N ASP A 78 7.59 6.40 36.26
CA ASP A 78 7.72 5.43 37.36
C ASP A 78 6.86 4.17 37.16
N GLU A 79 7.23 3.07 37.85
CA GLU A 79 6.55 1.77 37.73
C GLU A 79 5.06 1.84 38.11
N LYS A 80 4.67 2.72 39.06
CA LYS A 80 3.28 2.84 39.49
C LYS A 80 2.43 3.50 38.41
N THR A 81 2.94 4.55 37.77
CA THR A 81 2.27 5.20 36.64
C THR A 81 2.12 4.24 35.46
N THR A 82 3.17 3.49 35.13
CA THR A 82 3.13 2.45 34.08
C THR A 82 2.13 1.34 34.41
N ALA A 83 2.13 0.84 35.65
CA ALA A 83 1.21 -0.23 36.08
C ALA A 83 -0.25 0.22 36.02
N LYS A 84 -0.54 1.48 36.40
CA LYS A 84 -1.88 2.06 36.30
C LYS A 84 -2.33 2.18 34.85
N ALA A 85 -1.48 2.68 33.95
CA ALA A 85 -1.80 2.77 32.53
C ALA A 85 -2.02 1.39 31.92
N THR A 86 -1.22 0.40 32.33
CA THR A 86 -1.36 -1.00 31.88
C THR A 86 -2.69 -1.62 32.32
N SER A 87 -3.14 -1.34 33.53
CA SER A 87 -4.42 -1.88 34.04
C SER A 87 -5.65 -1.20 33.47
N SER A 88 -5.53 0.00 32.90
CA SER A 88 -6.63 0.69 32.22
C SER A 88 -6.84 0.28 30.77
N LEU A 89 -5.91 -0.48 30.17
CA LEU A 89 -6.04 -0.91 28.78
C LEU A 89 -7.19 -1.90 28.60
N ASP A 90 -7.75 -1.91 27.40
CA ASP A 90 -8.74 -2.92 27.03
C ASP A 90 -8.11 -4.31 26.85
N ALA A 91 -8.96 -5.31 26.56
CA ALA A 91 -8.53 -6.70 26.37
C ALA A 91 -7.54 -6.90 25.19
N GLN A 92 -7.46 -5.93 24.27
CA GLN A 92 -6.55 -5.94 23.12
C GLN A 92 -5.30 -5.05 23.34
N GLY A 93 -5.19 -4.41 24.51
CA GLY A 93 -4.09 -3.53 24.88
C GLY A 93 -4.19 -2.12 24.29
N TRP A 94 -5.38 -1.66 23.87
CA TRP A 94 -5.63 -0.29 23.43
C TRP A 94 -5.90 0.65 24.61
N ASN A 95 -5.54 1.92 24.45
CA ASN A 95 -5.93 2.94 25.40
C ASN A 95 -7.43 3.27 25.23
N PRO A 96 -8.21 3.29 26.33
CA PRO A 96 -9.65 3.52 26.24
C PRO A 96 -10.01 4.98 25.94
N ASP A 97 -9.06 5.91 26.17
CA ASP A 97 -9.26 7.35 25.98
C ASP A 97 -9.26 7.76 24.50
N GLY A 98 -8.90 6.84 23.58
CA GLY A 98 -8.79 7.11 22.15
C GLY A 98 -7.65 8.07 21.79
N ALA A 99 -6.69 8.25 22.70
CA ALA A 99 -5.54 9.11 22.50
C ALA A 99 -4.60 8.51 21.45
N LEU A 100 -3.94 9.40 20.69
CA LEU A 100 -2.99 9.01 19.67
C LEU A 100 -1.57 9.09 20.23
N TYR A 101 -0.98 7.94 20.53
CA TYR A 101 0.43 7.80 20.91
C TYR A 101 1.27 7.37 19.70
N SER A 102 2.60 7.49 19.83
CA SER A 102 3.56 7.08 18.81
C SER A 102 3.34 5.62 18.36
N VAL A 103 2.94 4.73 19.28
CA VAL A 103 2.67 3.31 19.02
C VAL A 103 1.29 3.02 18.45
N THR A 104 0.30 3.88 18.69
CA THR A 104 -1.11 3.65 18.31
C THR A 104 -1.24 3.43 16.80
N MET A 105 -0.59 4.29 16.01
CA MET A 105 -0.54 4.16 14.55
C MET A 105 0.13 2.86 14.10
N TRP A 106 1.27 2.51 14.70
CA TRP A 106 2.00 1.28 14.31
C TRP A 106 1.24 0.01 14.67
N ARG A 107 0.51 0.00 15.79
CA ARG A 107 -0.39 -1.12 16.16
C ARG A 107 -1.48 -1.32 15.13
N ALA A 108 -2.12 -0.24 14.66
CA ALA A 108 -3.15 -0.30 13.64
C ALA A 108 -2.56 -0.72 12.28
N ARG A 109 -1.49 -0.05 11.85
CA ARG A 109 -0.79 -0.34 10.60
C ARG A 109 -0.34 -1.80 10.51
N TYR A 110 0.19 -2.35 11.61
CA TYR A 110 0.63 -3.74 11.66
C TYR A 110 -0.50 -4.73 11.35
N ARG A 111 -1.75 -4.46 11.74
CA ARG A 111 -2.89 -5.33 11.39
C ARG A 111 -3.09 -5.42 9.88
N PHE A 112 -3.05 -4.29 9.17
CA PHE A 112 -3.09 -4.28 7.70
C PHE A 112 -1.90 -5.00 7.09
N MET A 113 -0.71 -4.87 7.67
CA MET A 113 0.50 -5.54 7.18
C MET A 113 0.47 -7.06 7.38
N GLN A 114 -0.19 -7.56 8.43
CA GLN A 114 -0.39 -9.00 8.59
C GLN A 114 -1.31 -9.56 7.50
N ILE A 115 -2.34 -8.80 7.10
CA ILE A 115 -3.22 -9.17 6.00
C ILE A 115 -2.45 -9.10 4.68
N ARG A 116 -1.63 -8.07 4.49
CA ARG A 116 -0.75 -7.94 3.32
C ARG A 116 0.24 -9.10 3.18
N ASP A 117 0.82 -9.53 4.28
CA ASP A 117 1.70 -10.72 4.31
C ASP A 117 0.95 -11.97 3.85
N GLU A 118 -0.31 -12.16 4.26
CA GLU A 118 -1.16 -13.26 3.77
C GLU A 118 -1.53 -13.14 2.29
N ILE A 119 -1.82 -11.92 1.83
CA ILE A 119 -2.05 -11.65 0.41
C ILE A 119 -0.82 -12.05 -0.40
N PHE A 120 0.39 -11.67 0.04
CA PHE A 120 1.62 -12.05 -0.62
C PHE A 120 1.88 -13.56 -0.54
N GLU A 121 1.57 -14.23 0.56
CA GLU A 121 1.66 -15.70 0.62
C GLU A 121 0.77 -16.39 -0.43
N VAL A 122 -0.42 -15.86 -0.69
CA VAL A 122 -1.32 -16.40 -1.72
C VAL A 122 -0.85 -16.02 -3.12
N ALA A 123 -0.50 -14.75 -3.35
CA ALA A 123 -0.13 -14.24 -4.66
C ALA A 123 1.23 -14.78 -5.15
N LEU A 124 2.17 -15.01 -4.24
CA LEU A 124 3.54 -15.47 -4.53
C LEU A 124 3.75 -16.96 -4.27
N GLY A 125 2.76 -17.62 -3.67
CA GLY A 125 2.80 -19.06 -3.42
C GLY A 125 2.68 -19.87 -4.71
N ALA A 126 2.80 -21.19 -4.60
CA ALA A 126 2.56 -22.09 -5.73
C ALA A 126 1.16 -21.84 -6.33
N GLU A 127 0.98 -21.98 -7.65
CA GLU A 127 -0.30 -21.70 -8.32
C GLU A 127 -1.50 -22.41 -7.67
N SER A 128 -1.29 -23.62 -7.13
CA SER A 128 -2.29 -24.37 -6.38
C SER A 128 -2.81 -23.69 -5.10
N SER A 129 -2.13 -22.65 -4.62
CA SER A 129 -2.49 -21.87 -3.43
C SER A 129 -3.44 -20.70 -3.71
N ILE A 130 -3.59 -20.30 -4.98
CA ILE A 130 -4.50 -19.23 -5.40
C ILE A 130 -5.92 -19.80 -5.53
N SER A 131 -6.58 -20.00 -4.39
CA SER A 131 -8.01 -20.33 -4.36
C SER A 131 -8.84 -19.06 -4.26
N GLY A 132 -9.84 -18.91 -5.15
CA GLY A 132 -10.77 -17.77 -5.10
C GLY A 132 -11.55 -17.65 -3.77
N ASP A 133 -11.74 -18.76 -3.04
CA ASP A 133 -12.31 -18.71 -1.68
C ASP A 133 -11.33 -18.11 -0.67
N ALA A 134 -10.04 -18.46 -0.76
CA ALA A 134 -9.00 -17.91 0.11
C ALA A 134 -8.84 -16.40 -0.09
N VAL A 135 -8.84 -15.95 -1.35
CA VAL A 135 -8.76 -14.52 -1.67
C VAL A 135 -10.01 -13.76 -1.20
N ARG A 136 -11.22 -14.33 -1.35
CA ARG A 136 -12.45 -13.73 -0.79
C ARG A 136 -12.43 -13.67 0.75
N ALA A 137 -11.87 -14.67 1.41
CA ALA A 137 -11.69 -14.65 2.86
C ALA A 137 -10.76 -13.51 3.31
N LEU A 138 -9.68 -13.24 2.54
CA LEU A 138 -8.81 -12.09 2.78
C LEU A 138 -9.57 -10.75 2.62
N LYS A 139 -10.46 -10.63 1.63
CA LYS A 139 -11.33 -9.44 1.49
C LYS A 139 -12.19 -9.21 2.73
N VAL A 140 -12.83 -10.26 3.24
CA VAL A 140 -13.66 -10.16 4.46
C VAL A 140 -12.81 -9.73 5.66
N LYS A 141 -11.61 -10.30 5.80
CA LYS A 141 -10.67 -9.97 6.88
C LYS A 141 -10.22 -8.51 6.81
N GLU A 142 -9.92 -8.02 5.61
CA GLU A 142 -9.52 -6.63 5.35
C GLU A 142 -10.64 -5.64 5.70
N LEU A 143 -11.86 -5.89 5.22
CA LEU A 143 -13.02 -5.05 5.53
C LEU A 143 -13.31 -5.02 7.04
N LYS A 144 -13.16 -6.15 7.73
CA LYS A 144 -13.29 -6.22 9.18
C LYS A 144 -12.20 -5.40 9.89
N ALA A 145 -10.94 -5.51 9.45
CA ALA A 145 -9.84 -4.74 10.04
C ALA A 145 -10.04 -3.23 9.88
N ALA A 146 -10.53 -2.79 8.71
CA ALA A 146 -10.88 -1.39 8.47
C ALA A 146 -12.03 -0.92 9.36
N ALA A 147 -13.08 -1.72 9.54
CA ALA A 147 -14.22 -1.40 10.41
C ALA A 147 -13.84 -1.30 11.89
N GLU A 148 -12.84 -2.06 12.34
CA GLU A 148 -12.33 -2.04 13.72
C GLU A 148 -11.25 -0.97 13.97
N LEU A 149 -10.90 -0.16 12.96
CA LEU A 149 -9.89 0.88 13.09
C LEU A 149 -10.36 1.96 14.10
N PRO A 150 -9.54 2.36 15.08
CA PRO A 150 -9.90 3.44 16.01
C PRO A 150 -10.28 4.75 15.30
N ILE A 151 -11.33 5.41 15.79
CA ILE A 151 -11.91 6.65 15.20
C ILE A 151 -10.86 7.74 14.98
N ILE A 152 -9.89 7.88 15.88
CA ILE A 152 -8.82 8.88 15.76
C ILE A 152 -7.98 8.71 14.48
N MET A 153 -7.95 7.49 13.90
CA MET A 153 -7.23 7.12 12.69
C MET A 153 -8.13 6.91 11.46
N GLN A 154 -9.44 7.06 11.58
CA GLN A 154 -10.35 6.99 10.43
C GLN A 154 -10.33 8.32 9.66
N PHE A 155 -10.14 8.23 8.35
CA PHE A 155 -10.17 9.38 7.46
C PHE A 155 -11.61 9.72 7.06
N ASP A 156 -11.93 11.02 7.08
CA ASP A 156 -13.09 11.60 6.42
C ASP A 156 -12.64 12.78 5.55
N GLU A 157 -13.28 13.01 4.41
CA GLU A 157 -12.87 14.10 3.52
C GLU A 157 -13.05 15.50 4.12
N SER A 158 -13.99 15.66 5.06
CA SER A 158 -14.14 16.93 5.78
C SER A 158 -12.91 17.27 6.63
N ASP A 159 -12.06 16.29 6.92
CA ASP A 159 -10.83 16.47 7.68
C ASP A 159 -9.85 17.41 7.00
N ILE A 160 -9.77 17.37 5.66
CA ILE A 160 -8.84 18.18 4.86
C ILE A 160 -9.02 19.68 5.14
N ARG A 161 -10.26 20.09 5.37
CA ARG A 161 -10.64 21.50 5.57
C ARG A 161 -10.83 21.84 7.05
N ASN A 162 -10.55 20.91 7.96
CA ASN A 162 -10.82 21.08 9.37
C ASN A 162 -9.58 21.63 10.09
N PRO A 163 -9.57 22.91 10.53
CA PRO A 163 -8.40 23.51 11.17
C PRO A 163 -8.10 22.92 12.56
N LYS A 164 -8.99 22.10 13.12
CA LYS A 164 -8.79 21.42 14.40
C LYS A 164 -7.96 20.14 14.27
N ILE A 165 -7.78 19.64 13.04
CA ILE A 165 -7.01 18.43 12.78
C ILE A 165 -5.58 18.85 12.47
N SER A 166 -4.63 18.36 13.27
CA SER A 166 -3.22 18.60 13.01
C SER A 166 -2.77 17.85 11.76
N GLY A 167 -1.76 18.37 11.07
CA GLY A 167 -1.15 17.71 9.90
C GLY A 167 -0.70 16.27 10.19
N GLN A 168 -0.22 16.00 11.41
CA GLN A 168 0.14 14.65 11.85
C GLN A 168 -1.06 13.70 11.91
N ILE A 169 -2.21 14.14 12.44
CA ILE A 169 -3.42 13.32 12.50
C ILE A 169 -3.94 13.07 11.08
N LEU A 170 -4.00 14.11 10.25
CA LEU A 170 -4.42 13.99 8.86
C LEU A 170 -3.52 13.02 8.08
N TYR A 171 -2.20 13.11 8.26
CA TYR A 171 -1.23 12.17 7.68
C TYR A 171 -1.54 10.73 8.07
N ILE A 172 -1.76 10.47 9.36
CA ILE A 172 -2.04 9.12 9.88
C ILE A 172 -3.35 8.57 9.31
N ARG A 173 -4.41 9.39 9.28
CA ARG A 173 -5.71 9.01 8.74
C ARG A 173 -5.63 8.64 7.26
N LEU A 174 -5.00 9.50 6.46
CA LEU A 174 -4.76 9.24 5.05
C LEU A 174 -3.90 7.98 4.84
N LEU A 175 -2.84 7.81 5.65
CA LEU A 175 -1.99 6.64 5.54
C LEU A 175 -2.77 5.35 5.84
N MET A 176 -3.62 5.32 6.88
CA MET A 176 -4.43 4.14 7.18
C MET A 176 -5.44 3.82 6.07
N LEU A 177 -6.03 4.85 5.44
CA LEU A 177 -6.85 4.68 4.25
C LEU A 177 -6.05 4.05 3.10
N LEU A 178 -4.83 4.53 2.84
CA LEU A 178 -3.97 3.95 1.80
C LEU A 178 -3.61 2.49 2.09
N GLU A 179 -3.33 2.13 3.34
CA GLU A 179 -3.03 0.74 3.70
C GLU A 179 -4.21 -0.19 3.41
N HIS A 180 -5.42 0.27 3.74
CA HIS A 180 -6.65 -0.45 3.46
C HIS A 180 -6.89 -0.61 1.95
N LEU A 181 -6.84 0.50 1.20
CA LEU A 181 -7.06 0.50 -0.24
C LEU A 181 -6.01 -0.32 -0.99
N GLN A 182 -4.75 -0.34 -0.54
CA GLN A 182 -3.71 -1.14 -1.18
C GLN A 182 -3.94 -2.64 -0.98
N ASN A 183 -4.41 -3.05 0.21
CA ASN A 183 -4.78 -4.45 0.44
C ASN A 183 -5.96 -4.86 -0.45
N LEU A 184 -6.99 -4.00 -0.55
CA LEU A 184 -8.10 -4.23 -1.48
C LEU A 184 -7.62 -4.28 -2.94
N PHE A 185 -6.69 -3.41 -3.34
CA PHE A 185 -6.14 -3.39 -4.68
C PHE A 185 -5.49 -4.74 -5.03
N PHE A 186 -4.64 -5.28 -4.15
CA PHE A 186 -4.01 -6.58 -4.38
C PHE A 186 -5.04 -7.72 -4.41
N ILE A 187 -6.04 -7.68 -3.53
CA ILE A 187 -7.11 -8.69 -3.49
C ILE A 187 -7.94 -8.65 -4.78
N GLU A 188 -8.40 -7.47 -5.21
CA GLU A 188 -9.23 -7.34 -6.41
C GLU A 188 -8.46 -7.65 -7.68
N ARG A 189 -7.14 -7.41 -7.70
CA ARG A 189 -6.28 -7.84 -8.81
C ARG A 189 -6.32 -9.36 -9.01
N LEU A 190 -6.51 -10.13 -7.95
CA LEU A 190 -6.64 -11.60 -7.98
C LEU A 190 -8.07 -12.09 -8.24
N LEU A 191 -9.10 -11.23 -8.11
CA LEU A 191 -10.51 -11.63 -8.19
C LEU A 191 -11.25 -11.05 -9.40
N ASN A 192 -11.25 -9.73 -9.55
CA ASN A 192 -12.21 -9.03 -10.41
C ASN A 192 -11.65 -7.72 -10.98
N ARG A 193 -11.67 -7.60 -12.31
CA ARG A 193 -11.27 -6.38 -13.04
C ARG A 193 -12.14 -5.15 -12.73
N ARG A 194 -13.42 -5.33 -12.39
CA ARG A 194 -14.35 -4.21 -12.16
C ARG A 194 -14.07 -3.50 -10.85
N GLU A 195 -14.03 -4.25 -9.75
CA GLU A 195 -13.73 -3.71 -8.43
C GLU A 195 -12.29 -3.19 -8.35
N LEU A 196 -11.37 -3.83 -9.10
CA LEU A 196 -10.00 -3.35 -9.24
C LEU A 196 -9.96 -1.92 -9.79
N LEU A 197 -10.79 -1.57 -10.79
CA LEU A 197 -10.85 -0.20 -11.31
C LEU A 197 -11.30 0.80 -10.24
N ALA A 198 -12.36 0.47 -9.49
CA ALA A 198 -12.88 1.33 -8.43
C ALA A 198 -11.83 1.58 -7.33
N VAL A 199 -11.21 0.51 -6.82
CA VAL A 199 -10.17 0.62 -5.81
C VAL A 199 -8.92 1.32 -6.35
N SER A 200 -8.55 1.11 -7.61
CA SER A 200 -7.40 1.82 -8.23
C SER A 200 -7.66 3.32 -8.32
N TYR A 201 -8.87 3.70 -8.71
CA TYR A 201 -9.28 5.11 -8.74
C TYR A 201 -9.18 5.73 -7.36
N GLU A 202 -9.78 5.09 -6.34
CA GLU A 202 -9.75 5.58 -4.96
C GLU A 202 -8.34 5.64 -4.38
N LEU A 203 -7.51 4.61 -4.62
CA LEU A 203 -6.13 4.55 -4.15
C LEU A 203 -5.30 5.70 -4.72
N THR A 204 -5.40 5.94 -6.04
CA THR A 204 -4.68 7.04 -6.68
C THR A 204 -5.22 8.40 -6.20
N SER A 205 -6.54 8.59 -6.13
CA SER A 205 -7.16 9.82 -5.63
C SER A 205 -6.77 10.13 -4.19
N ALA A 206 -6.82 9.14 -3.28
CA ALA A 206 -6.41 9.29 -1.89
C ALA A 206 -4.91 9.63 -1.77
N THR A 207 -4.07 9.04 -2.61
CA THR A 207 -2.63 9.35 -2.60
C THR A 207 -2.35 10.79 -3.04
N LEU A 208 -3.12 11.31 -3.99
CA LEU A 208 -3.01 12.71 -4.45
C LEU A 208 -3.38 13.74 -3.36
N LEU A 209 -4.13 13.34 -2.33
CA LEU A 209 -4.46 14.21 -1.20
C LEU A 209 -3.22 14.64 -0.41
N PHE A 210 -2.18 13.80 -0.36
CA PHE A 210 -0.91 14.16 0.29
C PHE A 210 -0.22 15.32 -0.41
N TRP A 211 -0.19 15.29 -1.74
CA TRP A 211 0.44 16.34 -2.52
C TRP A 211 -0.39 17.61 -2.58
N THR A 212 -1.69 17.49 -2.83
CA THR A 212 -2.60 18.65 -2.97
C THR A 212 -2.84 19.39 -1.67
N ASN A 213 -2.60 18.76 -0.51
CA ASN A 213 -2.75 19.36 0.82
C ASN A 213 -1.44 19.36 1.62
N MET A 214 -0.30 19.31 0.93
CA MET A 214 1.02 19.20 1.55
C MET A 214 1.30 20.32 2.56
N ASP A 215 0.87 21.54 2.30
CA ASP A 215 1.04 22.69 3.22
C ASP A 215 0.34 22.49 4.56
N GLY A 216 -0.83 21.83 4.56
CA GLY A 216 -1.58 21.52 5.78
C GLY A 216 -1.03 20.31 6.55
N LEU A 217 -0.28 19.43 5.87
CA LEU A 217 0.33 18.26 6.48
C LEU A 217 1.60 18.60 7.25
N GLY A 218 2.31 19.69 6.89
CA GLY A 218 3.50 20.17 7.61
C GLY A 218 4.73 19.27 7.48
N PHE A 219 4.65 18.20 6.67
CA PHE A 219 5.74 17.26 6.39
C PHE A 219 6.00 17.25 4.87
N HIS A 220 7.08 17.87 4.43
CA HIS A 220 7.39 17.99 2.99
C HIS A 220 8.34 16.91 2.47
N GLU A 221 9.12 16.26 3.33
CA GLU A 221 10.34 15.54 2.89
C GLU A 221 10.14 14.05 2.56
N ASP A 222 8.99 13.43 2.84
CA ASP A 222 8.86 11.96 2.77
C ASP A 222 7.58 11.45 2.06
N PHE A 223 7.07 12.18 1.04
CA PHE A 223 5.90 11.73 0.27
C PHE A 223 6.25 10.96 -1.00
N GLN A 224 7.53 10.92 -1.39
CA GLN A 224 7.95 10.30 -2.64
C GLN A 224 7.66 8.80 -2.68
N TRP A 225 7.86 8.11 -1.55
CA TRP A 225 7.56 6.68 -1.45
C TRP A 225 6.06 6.41 -1.56
N LEU A 226 5.18 7.37 -1.25
CA LEU A 226 3.72 7.21 -1.41
C LEU A 226 3.34 7.09 -2.88
N VAL A 227 3.99 7.86 -3.75
CA VAL A 227 3.73 7.80 -5.20
C VAL A 227 4.06 6.41 -5.72
N MET A 228 5.23 5.90 -5.33
CA MET A 228 5.71 4.58 -5.72
C MET A 228 4.85 3.47 -5.12
N ALA A 229 4.54 3.54 -3.83
CA ALA A 229 3.80 2.48 -3.15
C ALA A 229 2.32 2.43 -3.56
N TYR A 230 1.67 3.58 -3.75
CA TYR A 230 0.20 3.64 -3.83
C TYR A 230 -0.32 4.26 -5.12
N ALA A 231 0.20 5.42 -5.52
CA ALA A 231 -0.39 6.15 -6.65
C ALA A 231 -0.13 5.45 -7.99
N ALA A 232 1.09 4.97 -8.20
CA ALA A 232 1.51 4.44 -9.49
C ALA A 232 0.91 3.07 -9.84
N PRO A 233 0.75 2.10 -8.91
CA PRO A 233 0.00 0.87 -9.20
C PRO A 233 -1.45 1.14 -9.64
N GLY A 234 -2.18 2.00 -8.89
CA GLY A 234 -3.53 2.40 -9.27
C GLY A 234 -3.57 3.19 -10.58
N GLY A 235 -2.62 4.11 -10.75
CA GLY A 235 -2.47 4.92 -11.97
C GLY A 235 -2.21 4.07 -13.22
N GLY A 236 -1.47 2.97 -13.10
CA GLY A 236 -1.27 2.00 -14.17
C GLY A 236 -2.60 1.37 -14.63
N ILE A 237 -3.46 0.93 -13.71
CA ILE A 237 -4.79 0.40 -14.04
C ILE A 237 -5.66 1.46 -14.72
N LEU A 238 -5.61 2.70 -14.22
CA LEU A 238 -6.33 3.82 -14.82
C LEU A 238 -5.85 4.13 -16.25
N CYS A 239 -4.55 4.06 -16.50
CA CYS A 239 -3.96 4.21 -17.83
C CYS A 239 -4.44 3.10 -18.78
N LEU A 240 -4.44 1.85 -18.33
CA LEU A 240 -4.92 0.71 -19.12
C LEU A 240 -6.39 0.87 -19.49
N GLU A 241 -7.24 1.22 -18.52
CA GLU A 241 -8.67 1.44 -18.78
C GLU A 241 -8.91 2.64 -19.71
N LEU A 242 -8.04 3.66 -19.69
CA LEU A 242 -8.16 4.82 -20.58
C LEU A 242 -7.83 4.48 -22.04
N LEU A 243 -6.84 3.59 -22.27
CA LEU A 243 -6.42 3.15 -23.60
C LEU A 243 -7.33 2.05 -24.17
N GLN A 244 -7.67 1.08 -23.32
CA GLN A 244 -8.50 -0.06 -23.66
C GLN A 244 -9.64 -0.09 -22.66
N PRO A 245 -10.69 0.73 -22.88
CA PRO A 245 -11.84 0.70 -22.00
C PRO A 245 -12.48 -0.68 -22.12
N ALA A 246 -12.27 -1.47 -21.07
CA ALA A 246 -12.67 -2.86 -20.97
C ALA A 246 -13.69 -3.03 -19.85
N VAL A 247 -13.81 -2.10 -18.91
CA VAL A 247 -14.79 -2.19 -17.82
C VAL A 247 -15.84 -1.10 -17.97
N THR A 248 -15.43 0.11 -18.32
CA THR A 248 -16.31 1.30 -18.44
C THR A 248 -17.22 1.27 -19.66
N THR A 249 -16.82 0.57 -20.72
CA THR A 249 -17.56 0.40 -21.99
C THR A 249 -18.18 -0.98 -22.15
N ASN A 250 -17.87 -1.94 -21.27
CA ASN A 250 -18.46 -3.26 -21.35
C ASN A 250 -19.97 -3.19 -21.05
N ASN A 251 -20.78 -3.64 -22.00
CA ASN A 251 -22.26 -3.60 -22.08
C ASN A 251 -23.04 -4.34 -20.96
N THR A 252 -22.58 -4.29 -19.71
CA THR A 252 -23.31 -4.85 -18.55
C THR A 252 -24.38 -3.88 -18.02
N GLY A 253 -24.40 -2.63 -18.50
CA GLY A 253 -25.40 -1.62 -18.14
C GLY A 253 -25.25 -1.02 -16.74
N VAL A 254 -24.27 -1.46 -15.94
CA VAL A 254 -24.03 -0.95 -14.58
C VAL A 254 -22.68 -0.23 -14.54
N ALA A 255 -22.71 1.09 -14.28
CA ALA A 255 -21.50 1.89 -14.15
C ALA A 255 -20.63 1.42 -12.97
N VAL A 256 -19.31 1.52 -13.11
CA VAL A 256 -18.39 1.39 -11.97
C VAL A 256 -18.48 2.67 -11.15
N THR A 257 -18.62 2.54 -9.83
CA THR A 257 -18.73 3.67 -8.92
C THR A 257 -17.57 3.70 -7.94
N ASP A 258 -17.23 4.89 -7.46
CA ASP A 258 -16.39 5.04 -6.27
C ASP A 258 -17.15 4.61 -5.00
N SER A 259 -16.47 4.62 -3.86
CA SER A 259 -17.02 4.31 -2.53
C SER A 259 -18.19 5.22 -2.09
N LYS A 260 -18.42 6.34 -2.78
CA LYS A 260 -19.55 7.25 -2.54
C LYS A 260 -20.71 7.01 -3.49
N GLY A 261 -20.59 6.08 -4.44
CA GLY A 261 -21.60 5.79 -5.44
C GLY A 261 -21.56 6.73 -6.65
N ASN A 262 -20.53 7.57 -6.81
CA ASN A 262 -20.38 8.40 -8.01
C ASN A 262 -19.82 7.56 -9.16
N PRO A 263 -20.33 7.70 -10.39
CA PRO A 263 -19.84 6.96 -11.53
C PRO A 263 -18.41 7.40 -11.89
N ILE A 264 -17.52 6.42 -12.05
CA ILE A 264 -16.17 6.64 -12.54
C ILE A 264 -16.26 6.78 -14.06
N THR A 265 -15.98 7.99 -14.56
CA THR A 265 -16.07 8.31 -15.98
C THR A 265 -14.68 8.42 -16.59
N ARG A 266 -14.61 8.36 -17.91
CA ARG A 266 -13.37 8.66 -18.64
C ARG A 266 -12.78 10.02 -18.25
N SER A 267 -13.62 11.04 -18.05
CA SER A 267 -13.18 12.38 -17.65
C SER A 267 -12.58 12.40 -16.25
N SER A 268 -13.17 11.68 -15.29
CA SER A 268 -12.61 11.60 -13.94
C SER A 268 -11.27 10.86 -13.91
N ILE A 269 -11.12 9.79 -14.71
CA ILE A 269 -9.85 9.09 -14.89
C ILE A 269 -8.77 10.05 -15.43
N VAL A 270 -9.09 10.81 -16.49
CA VAL A 270 -8.16 11.81 -17.07
C VAL A 270 -7.74 12.85 -16.04
N GLN A 271 -8.66 13.34 -15.20
CA GLN A 271 -8.35 14.33 -14.16
C GLN A 271 -7.39 13.77 -13.10
N VAL A 272 -7.66 12.56 -12.60
CA VAL A 272 -6.81 11.87 -11.61
C VAL A 272 -5.41 11.62 -12.18
N LEU A 273 -5.31 11.11 -13.41
CA LEU A 273 -4.03 10.89 -14.08
C LEU A 273 -3.28 12.20 -14.34
N SER A 274 -3.98 13.28 -14.67
CA SER A 274 -3.36 14.60 -14.87
C SER A 274 -2.76 15.15 -13.57
N LEU A 275 -3.46 14.97 -12.44
CA LEU A 275 -2.92 15.30 -11.12
C LEU A 275 -1.73 14.40 -10.75
N LEU A 276 -1.77 13.11 -11.12
CA LEU A 276 -0.66 12.19 -10.92
C LEU A 276 0.60 12.61 -11.68
N VAL A 277 0.47 13.09 -12.92
CA VAL A 277 1.60 13.69 -13.66
C VAL A 277 2.18 14.88 -12.88
N GLY A 278 1.31 15.74 -12.33
CA GLY A 278 1.72 16.87 -11.48
C GLY A 278 2.52 16.42 -10.25
N PHE A 279 2.01 15.41 -9.53
CA PHE A 279 2.70 14.85 -8.36
C PHE A 279 4.03 14.20 -8.74
N LEU A 280 4.08 13.41 -9.81
CA LEU A 280 5.32 12.80 -10.31
C LEU A 280 6.35 13.84 -10.76
N LYS A 281 5.92 14.98 -11.31
CA LYS A 281 6.79 16.10 -11.68
C LYS A 281 7.36 16.82 -10.46
N TRP A 282 6.62 16.87 -9.36
CA TRP A 282 7.08 17.46 -8.11
C TRP A 282 8.24 16.67 -7.49
N VAL A 283 8.30 15.35 -7.70
CA VAL A 283 9.46 14.53 -7.29
C VAL A 283 10.67 14.87 -8.15
N GLY A 284 11.71 15.43 -7.53
CA GLY A 284 12.93 15.85 -8.22
C GLY A 284 13.71 14.68 -8.82
N PRO A 285 14.44 14.87 -9.94
CA PRO A 285 15.24 13.81 -10.56
C PRO A 285 16.47 13.40 -9.74
N GLN A 286 16.93 14.24 -8.80
CA GLN A 286 18.07 13.96 -7.93
C GLN A 286 17.69 13.15 -6.68
N GLU A 287 16.41 12.83 -6.53
CA GLU A 287 15.89 12.07 -5.41
C GLU A 287 16.15 10.58 -5.58
N VAL A 288 16.11 9.82 -4.48
CA VAL A 288 16.41 8.38 -4.45
C VAL A 288 15.55 7.59 -5.47
N ASN A 289 14.33 8.06 -5.74
CA ASN A 289 13.41 7.45 -6.71
C ASN A 289 13.18 8.32 -7.97
N GLY A 290 13.99 9.36 -8.19
CA GLY A 290 13.76 10.37 -9.23
C GLY A 290 13.66 9.80 -10.65
N ASN A 291 14.52 8.84 -11.00
CA ASN A 291 14.51 8.19 -12.32
C ASN A 291 13.24 7.35 -12.56
N ILE A 292 12.75 6.66 -11.53
CA ILE A 292 11.54 5.83 -11.65
C ILE A 292 10.31 6.73 -11.77
N CYS A 293 10.20 7.77 -10.93
CA CYS A 293 9.13 8.76 -11.03
C CYS A 293 9.11 9.45 -12.40
N LEU A 294 10.29 9.78 -12.95
CA LEU A 294 10.43 10.34 -14.30
C LEU A 294 9.89 9.37 -15.37
N GLY A 295 10.26 8.09 -15.29
CA GLY A 295 9.74 7.05 -16.19
C GLY A 295 8.22 6.96 -16.12
N CYS A 296 7.67 6.84 -14.91
CA CYS A 296 6.22 6.78 -14.68
C CYS A 296 5.50 8.01 -15.23
N ARG A 297 6.07 9.20 -15.00
CA ARG A 297 5.52 10.47 -15.52
C ARG A 297 5.41 10.45 -17.04
N ASN A 298 6.47 10.03 -17.72
CA ASN A 298 6.51 10.02 -19.17
C ASN A 298 5.49 9.03 -19.75
N ILE A 299 5.30 7.87 -19.10
CA ILE A 299 4.28 6.90 -19.54
C ILE A 299 2.88 7.47 -19.34
N VAL A 300 2.55 7.96 -18.13
CA VAL A 300 1.20 8.53 -17.86
C VAL A 300 0.90 9.70 -18.79
N GLN A 301 1.87 10.57 -19.04
CA GLN A 301 1.73 11.68 -19.99
C GLN A 301 1.44 11.18 -21.40
N ARG A 302 2.18 10.18 -21.88
CA ARG A 302 1.98 9.59 -23.22
C ARG A 302 0.58 8.97 -23.34
N VAL A 303 0.10 8.28 -22.32
CA VAL A 303 -1.25 7.70 -22.29
C VAL A 303 -2.32 8.80 -22.35
N LEU A 304 -2.14 9.89 -21.60
CA LEU A 304 -3.03 11.05 -21.66
C LEU A 304 -3.01 11.70 -23.05
N ASP A 305 -1.84 11.88 -23.64
CA ASP A 305 -1.69 12.48 -24.97
C ASP A 305 -2.35 11.62 -26.05
N GLU A 306 -2.17 10.30 -26.00
CA GLU A 306 -2.84 9.37 -26.92
C GLU A 306 -4.36 9.41 -26.73
N ALA A 307 -4.84 9.33 -25.49
CA ALA A 307 -6.27 9.35 -25.19
C ALA A 307 -6.94 10.67 -25.56
N LEU A 308 -6.27 11.82 -25.44
CA LEU A 308 -6.87 13.13 -25.68
C LEU A 308 -6.73 13.60 -27.13
N ASN A 309 -5.64 13.23 -27.81
CA ASN A 309 -5.36 13.71 -29.17
C ASN A 309 -5.69 12.70 -30.27
N MET A 310 -5.69 11.39 -30.00
CA MET A 310 -6.08 10.38 -30.98
C MET A 310 -7.59 10.13 -30.87
N GLY A 311 -8.33 10.42 -31.95
CA GLY A 311 -9.77 10.14 -32.04
C GLY A 311 -10.09 8.65 -31.90
N PRO A 312 -11.37 8.27 -31.68
CA PRO A 312 -11.76 6.87 -31.50
C PRO A 312 -11.31 6.04 -32.70
N ARG A 313 -10.43 5.06 -32.48
CA ARG A 313 -9.91 4.17 -33.53
C ARG A 313 -11.08 3.53 -34.29
N SER A 314 -11.30 3.96 -35.53
CA SER A 314 -12.17 3.27 -36.48
C SER A 314 -11.44 2.05 -37.03
N ASN A 315 -11.84 0.87 -36.54
CA ASN A 315 -11.49 -0.50 -36.98
C ASN A 315 -10.01 -0.95 -36.90
N PRO A 316 -9.76 -2.18 -36.37
CA PRO A 316 -8.46 -2.83 -36.42
C PRO A 316 -8.32 -3.56 -37.76
N ALA A 317 -7.96 -2.84 -38.81
CA ALA A 317 -7.48 -3.48 -40.02
C ALA A 317 -6.50 -2.53 -40.70
N VAL A 318 -5.30 -3.04 -40.96
CA VAL A 318 -4.23 -2.43 -41.76
C VAL A 318 -3.39 -1.40 -41.00
N ASP A 319 -2.51 -1.88 -40.12
CA ASP A 319 -1.08 -1.77 -40.42
C ASP A 319 -0.29 -2.87 -39.68
N GLY A 320 0.56 -3.58 -40.41
CA GLY A 320 1.29 -4.79 -40.01
C GLY A 320 2.47 -4.51 -39.09
N THR A 321 2.22 -3.73 -38.05
CA THR A 321 3.12 -3.55 -36.90
C THR A 321 2.34 -4.05 -35.70
N GLU A 322 2.39 -5.36 -35.44
CA GLU A 322 2.09 -5.91 -34.12
C GLU A 322 3.05 -5.24 -33.13
N TRP A 323 2.72 -4.03 -32.69
CA TRP A 323 3.30 -3.45 -31.50
C TRP A 323 2.67 -4.21 -30.35
N ASP A 324 3.47 -5.04 -29.69
CA ASP A 324 3.18 -5.65 -28.39
C ASP A 324 3.00 -4.56 -27.31
N PHE A 325 1.97 -3.72 -27.43
CA PHE A 325 1.59 -2.71 -26.46
C PHE A 325 1.31 -3.26 -25.05
N PRO A 326 0.79 -4.50 -24.85
CA PRO A 326 0.74 -5.11 -23.53
C PRO A 326 2.13 -5.32 -22.92
N ALA A 327 3.15 -5.60 -23.74
CA ALA A 327 4.53 -5.79 -23.31
C ALA A 327 5.34 -4.48 -23.24
N GLN A 328 4.85 -3.39 -23.84
CA GLN A 328 5.51 -2.08 -23.86
C GLN A 328 4.93 -1.06 -22.86
N LEU A 329 3.69 -1.27 -22.40
CA LEU A 329 3.18 -0.67 -21.16
C LEU A 329 3.67 -1.47 -19.95
N ASP A 330 4.94 -1.87 -20.00
CA ASP A 330 5.74 -2.39 -18.90
C ASP A 330 5.99 -1.23 -17.93
N PHE A 331 4.90 -0.73 -17.34
CA PHE A 331 4.98 -0.04 -16.09
C PHE A 331 5.71 -1.01 -15.18
N ASN A 332 6.84 -0.56 -14.65
CA ASN A 332 7.64 -1.25 -13.64
C ASN A 332 6.88 -1.36 -12.29
N PHE A 333 5.57 -1.62 -12.36
CA PHE A 333 4.56 -1.91 -11.35
C PHE A 333 3.81 -3.21 -11.67
N ASP A 334 4.45 -4.05 -12.47
CA ASP A 334 4.29 -5.48 -12.46
C ASP A 334 4.75 -6.04 -11.12
N LEU A 335 4.08 -5.68 -10.03
CA LEU A 335 4.47 -6.12 -8.68
C LEU A 335 4.39 -7.65 -8.49
N LEU A 336 3.71 -8.33 -9.42
CA LEU A 336 3.69 -9.79 -9.58
C LEU A 336 4.35 -10.30 -10.87
N ASP A 337 4.85 -9.41 -11.73
CA ASP A 337 5.65 -9.74 -12.93
C ASP A 337 7.12 -9.25 -12.79
N THR A 338 7.50 -8.69 -11.62
CA THR A 338 8.89 -8.51 -11.18
C THR A 338 9.56 -9.86 -10.84
N PHE A 339 8.79 -10.94 -10.91
CA PHE A 339 9.28 -12.30 -10.86
C PHE A 339 9.64 -12.77 -12.27
N GLU A 340 10.70 -12.19 -12.86
CA GLU A 340 11.23 -12.62 -14.18
C GLU A 340 11.40 -14.15 -14.30
N TRP A 341 11.59 -14.85 -13.18
CA TRP A 341 11.76 -16.29 -13.07
C TRP A 341 10.44 -17.12 -13.08
N MET A 342 9.27 -16.47 -13.13
CA MET A 342 7.97 -17.13 -13.34
C MET A 342 7.53 -17.13 -14.82
N ARG A 343 8.33 -16.55 -15.74
CA ARG A 343 8.10 -16.75 -17.18
C ARG A 343 8.33 -18.22 -17.55
N PRO A 344 7.54 -18.80 -18.47
CA PRO A 344 7.92 -20.04 -19.14
C PRO A 344 9.25 -19.84 -19.87
N GLU A 345 10.31 -20.33 -19.23
CA GLU A 345 11.68 -20.56 -19.70
C GLU A 345 12.45 -19.35 -20.27
N PHE A 346 13.25 -18.72 -19.40
CA PHE A 346 14.58 -18.29 -19.83
C PHE A 346 15.36 -19.57 -20.18
N SER A 347 15.50 -19.84 -21.48
CA SER A 347 16.34 -20.92 -21.99
C SER A 347 17.79 -20.63 -21.59
N TRP A 348 18.30 -21.32 -20.57
CA TRP A 348 19.73 -21.33 -20.22
C TRP A 348 20.64 -21.78 -21.38
N SER A 349 20.05 -22.28 -22.47
CA SER A 349 20.69 -22.69 -23.72
C SER A 349 21.14 -21.54 -24.62
N GLU A 350 20.73 -20.29 -24.36
CA GLU A 350 21.08 -19.12 -25.20
C GLU A 350 22.22 -18.26 -24.65
N MET A 351 23.00 -18.76 -23.69
CA MET A 351 24.29 -18.13 -23.40
C MET A 351 25.26 -18.40 -24.57
N PRO A 352 25.87 -17.36 -25.17
CA PRO A 352 26.94 -17.58 -26.14
C PRO A 352 28.03 -18.39 -25.44
N SER A 353 28.41 -19.52 -26.05
CA SER A 353 29.62 -20.23 -25.68
C SER A 353 30.78 -19.22 -25.74
N GLN A 354 31.39 -18.94 -24.59
CA GLN A 354 32.68 -18.29 -24.56
C GLN A 354 33.69 -19.28 -25.13
N ASP A 355 34.01 -19.10 -26.41
CA ASP A 355 35.31 -19.51 -26.97
C ASP A 355 36.28 -18.32 -26.88
#